data_AF-A0A7H8IW74-F1
#
_entry.id   AF-A0A7H8IW74-F1
#
_cell.length_a   1.000
_cell.length_b   1.000
_cell.length_c   1.000
_cell.angle_alpha   90.00
_cell.angle_beta   90.00
_cell.angle_gamma   90.00
#
_symmetry.space_group_name_H-M   'P 1'
#
loop_
_entity.id
_entity.type
_entity.pdbx_description
1 polymer ?
#
loop_
_entity_poly.entity_id
_entity_poly.type
_entity_poly.pdbx_seq_one_letter_code
_entity_poly.pdbx_strand_id
1 'polypeptide(L)' 'MAEPGGGRREEPEGRRAPAEPEGGDPACWLDRVCAACGAIQDTVPFDRCARCGAVAEDI' A
#
# COMPACT_ATOMS: atom_id res chain seq x y z
N MET A 1 25.26 35.43 -37.09
CA MET A 1 25.32 34.07 -37.65
C MET A 1 24.06 33.35 -37.20
N ALA A 2 23.20 32.98 -38.14
CA ALA A 2 21.84 32.48 -37.93
C ALA A 2 21.80 30.97 -37.65
N GLU A 3 20.80 30.56 -36.84
CA GLU A 3 20.39 29.22 -36.37
C GLU A 3 20.01 28.25 -37.54
N PRO A 4 19.78 26.91 -37.38
CA PRO A 4 19.11 26.26 -36.24
C PRO A 4 19.43 24.77 -35.92
N GLY A 5 18.87 24.26 -34.82
CA GLY A 5 18.94 22.81 -34.53
C GLY A 5 18.14 22.35 -33.32
N GLY A 6 16.92 22.87 -33.13
CA GLY A 6 15.99 22.40 -32.11
C GLY A 6 15.54 20.97 -32.39
N GLY A 7 16.19 20.00 -31.76
CA GLY A 7 15.75 18.62 -31.73
C GLY A 7 14.77 18.38 -30.58
N ARG A 8 13.55 18.92 -30.65
CA ARG A 8 12.46 18.40 -29.81
C ARG A 8 12.11 17.03 -30.37
N ARG A 9 12.75 15.97 -29.84
CA ARG A 9 12.21 14.63 -29.98
C ARG A 9 10.87 14.66 -29.25
N GLU A 10 9.81 14.62 -30.03
CA GLU A 10 8.46 14.33 -29.56
C GLU A 10 8.52 12.92 -28.99
N GLU A 11 8.81 12.82 -27.70
CA GLU A 11 8.61 11.58 -26.95
C GLU A 11 7.13 11.22 -27.11
N PRO A 12 6.78 9.98 -27.50
CA PRO A 12 5.41 9.60 -27.78
C PRO A 12 4.56 9.79 -26.53
N GLU A 13 3.87 10.92 -26.49
CA GLU A 13 2.82 11.27 -25.54
C GLU A 13 1.60 10.40 -25.86
N GLY A 14 1.73 9.11 -25.55
CA GLY A 14 0.79 8.10 -26.07
C GLY A 14 0.87 6.74 -25.38
N ARG A 15 1.69 6.59 -24.34
CA ARG A 15 1.59 5.44 -23.45
C ARG A 15 1.34 5.93 -22.03
N ARG A 16 0.14 6.46 -21.79
CA ARG A 16 -0.46 6.27 -20.45
C ARG A 16 -0.49 4.76 -20.27
N ALA A 17 0.46 4.25 -19.49
CA ALA A 17 0.34 2.92 -18.95
C ALA A 17 -1.08 2.83 -18.35
N PRO A 18 -1.83 1.73 -18.58
CA PRO A 18 -3.04 1.52 -17.80
C PRO A 18 -2.66 1.74 -16.34
N ALA A 19 -3.40 2.61 -15.65
CA ALA A 19 -3.22 2.81 -14.22
C ALA A 19 -3.19 1.41 -13.61
N GLU A 20 -2.03 1.00 -13.11
CA GLU A 20 -1.91 -0.24 -12.35
C GLU A 20 -3.03 -0.21 -11.33
N PRO A 21 -3.77 -1.32 -11.10
CA PRO A 21 -4.84 -1.30 -10.12
C PRO A 21 -4.27 -0.74 -8.81
N GLU A 22 -4.77 0.44 -8.42
CA GLU A 22 -4.39 1.15 -7.22
C GLU A 22 -4.88 0.31 -6.03
N GLY A 23 -4.12 -0.72 -5.68
CA GLY A 23 -4.53 -1.71 -4.71
C GLY A 23 -3.55 -2.87 -4.68
N GLY A 24 -2.50 -2.72 -3.85
CA GLY A 24 -1.65 -3.84 -3.46
C GLY A 24 -2.46 -4.93 -2.74
N ASP A 25 -1.88 -6.12 -2.64
CA ASP A 25 -2.47 -7.25 -1.90
C ASP A 25 -2.98 -6.75 -0.54
N PRO A 26 -4.28 -6.94 -0.20
CA PRO A 26 -4.78 -6.58 1.10
C PRO A 26 -3.93 -7.35 2.08
N ALA A 27 -3.05 -6.62 2.77
CA ALA A 27 -1.98 -7.17 3.56
C ALA A 27 -2.58 -8.25 4.47
N CYS A 28 -2.40 -9.53 4.12
CA CYS A 28 -2.93 -10.66 4.89
C CYS A 28 -2.38 -10.67 6.33
N TRP A 29 -1.39 -9.82 6.61
CA TRP A 29 -0.80 -9.57 7.91
C TRP A 29 -1.54 -8.52 8.75
N LEU A 30 -2.37 -7.64 8.16
CA LEU A 30 -3.15 -6.64 8.91
C LEU A 30 -4.20 -7.27 9.82
N ASP A 31 -4.77 -8.39 9.40
CA ASP A 31 -5.70 -9.19 10.22
C ASP A 31 -5.01 -9.73 11.50
N ARG A 32 -3.67 -9.76 11.50
CA ARG A 32 -2.87 -10.15 12.66
C ARG A 32 -2.50 -8.99 13.57
N VAL A 33 -2.80 -7.74 13.20
CA VAL A 33 -2.41 -6.56 13.97
C VAL A 33 -3.55 -6.13 14.90
N CYS A 34 -3.25 -6.02 16.19
CA CYS A 34 -4.18 -5.42 17.15
C CYS A 34 -4.35 -3.91 16.88
N ALA A 35 -5.55 -3.43 16.55
CA ALA A 35 -5.75 -2.01 16.28
C ALA A 35 -5.60 -1.10 17.52
N ALA A 36 -5.70 -1.64 18.74
CA ALA A 36 -5.51 -0.86 19.96
C ALA A 36 -4.04 -0.51 20.24
N CYS A 37 -3.08 -1.38 19.90
CA CYS A 37 -1.67 -1.20 20.26
C CYS A 37 -0.65 -1.46 19.14
N GLY A 38 -1.10 -1.89 17.96
CA GLY A 38 -0.24 -2.22 16.81
C GLY A 38 0.58 -3.50 16.96
N ALA A 39 0.31 -4.33 17.98
CA ALA A 39 1.02 -5.60 18.16
C ALA A 39 0.59 -6.63 17.11
N ILE A 40 1.56 -7.33 16.52
CA ILE A 40 1.31 -8.47 15.66
C ILE A 40 1.07 -9.71 16.54
N GLN A 41 -0.08 -10.33 16.37
CA GLN A 41 -0.50 -11.55 17.02
C GLN A 41 -0.08 -12.76 16.17
N ASP A 42 0.33 -13.84 16.83
CA ASP A 42 0.78 -15.07 16.17
C ASP A 42 -0.41 -15.89 15.63
N THR A 43 -1.52 -15.86 16.36
CA THR A 43 -2.77 -16.56 16.03
C THR A 43 -3.85 -15.56 15.64
N VAL A 44 -4.57 -15.85 14.55
CA VAL A 44 -5.79 -15.13 14.16
C VAL A 44 -6.88 -16.15 13.80
N PRO A 45 -8.13 -15.97 14.26
CA PRO A 45 -8.59 -14.92 15.18
C PRO A 45 -8.00 -15.06 16.59
N PHE A 46 -7.85 -13.94 17.31
CA PHE A 46 -7.48 -13.90 18.72
C PHE A 46 -8.60 -13.22 19.51
N ASP A 47 -9.08 -13.81 20.62
CA ASP A 47 -10.09 -13.15 21.46
C ASP A 47 -9.52 -11.95 22.23
N ARG A 48 -8.23 -12.02 22.61
CA ARG A 48 -7.51 -10.96 23.34
C ARG A 48 -6.08 -10.79 22.88
N CYS A 49 -5.64 -9.55 22.77
CA CYS A 49 -4.25 -9.22 22.46
C CYS A 49 -3.33 -9.65 23.61
N ALA A 50 -2.33 -10.49 23.31
CA ALA A 50 -1.35 -10.96 24.27
C ALA A 50 -0.44 -9.84 24.84
N ARG A 51 -0.38 -8.68 24.18
CA ARG A 51 0.44 -7.53 24.61
C ARG A 51 -0.32 -6.55 25.51
N CYS A 52 -1.48 -6.08 25.08
CA CYS A 52 -2.24 -5.03 25.80
C CYS A 52 -3.52 -5.55 26.48
N GLY A 53 -3.98 -6.75 26.16
CA GLY A 53 -5.20 -7.34 26.72
C GLY A 53 -6.50 -6.87 26.08
N ALA A 54 -6.47 -6.03 25.03
CA ALA A 54 -7.66 -5.59 24.30
C ALA A 54 -8.42 -6.78 23.69
N VAL A 55 -9.75 -6.71 23.69
CA VAL A 55 -10.63 -7.74 23.10
C VAL A 55 -10.84 -7.47 21.60
N ALA A 56 -10.99 -8.51 20.79
CA ALA A 56 -11.16 -8.35 19.34
C ALA A 56 -12.52 -7.74 18.94
N GLU A 57 -13.54 -7.80 19.80
CA GLU A 57 -14.84 -7.14 19.56
C GLU A 57 -14.78 -5.60 19.66
N ASP A 58 -13.67 -5.03 20.16
CA ASP A 58 -13.44 -3.57 20.27
C ASP A 58 -12.64 -3.01 19.07
N ILE A 59 -12.45 -3.81 18.00
CA ILE A 59 -11.59 -3.53 16.84
C ILE A 59 -12.37 -3.63 15.53
#